data_AF-A0A9J6F6M2-F1
#
_entry.id   AF-A0A9J6F6M2-F1
#
_cell.length_a   1.000
_cell.length_b   1.000
_cell.length_c   1.000
_cell.angle_alpha   90.00
_cell.angle_beta   90.00
_cell.angle_gamma   90.00
#
_symmetry.space_group_name_H-M   'P 1'
#
loop_
_entity.id
_entity.type
_entity.pdbx_description
1 polymer ?
#
loop_
_entity_poly.entity_id
_entity_poly.type
_entity_poly.pdbx_seq_one_letter_code
_entity_poly.pdbx_strand_id
1 'polypeptide(L)' 'MHHSKYASMIKDVLGLHFKADLAQDIGDSYYSLIIDESSDISVIKCLAISIIYQSVTKSES' A
#
# COMPACT_ATOMS: atom_id res chain seq x y z
N MET A 1 -24.35 4.08 -3.32
CA MET A 1 -23.34 3.22 -2.70
C MET A 1 -22.10 4.09 -2.44
N HIS A 2 -21.81 4.42 -1.18
CA HIS A 2 -20.81 5.44 -0.83
C HIS A 2 -19.42 4.79 -0.73
N HIS A 3 -18.51 5.17 -1.63
CA HIS A 3 -17.13 4.63 -1.72
C HIS A 3 -16.36 4.68 -0.38
N SER A 4 -16.78 5.52 0.58
CA SER A 4 -16.09 5.71 1.86
C SER A 4 -15.96 4.44 2.73
N LYS A 5 -16.91 3.49 2.65
CA LYS A 5 -16.90 2.31 3.53
C LYS A 5 -15.85 1.27 3.11
N TYR A 6 -15.66 1.11 1.80
CA TYR A 6 -14.63 0.22 1.24
C TYR A 6 -13.25 0.86 1.32
N ALA A 7 -13.15 2.16 1.03
CA ALA A 7 -11.91 2.93 1.19
C ALA A 7 -11.39 2.92 2.64
N SER A 8 -12.28 3.01 3.64
CA SER A 8 -11.93 2.82 5.05
C SER A 8 -11.37 1.42 5.30
N MET A 9 -12.06 0.36 4.87
CA MET A 9 -11.58 -1.01 5.10
C MET A 9 -10.21 -1.28 4.47
N ILE A 10 -9.99 -0.75 3.26
CA ILE A 10 -8.70 -0.83 2.56
C ILE A 10 -7.61 -0.11 3.38
N LYS A 11 -7.87 1.13 3.82
CA LYS A 11 -6.90 1.91 4.58
C LYS A 11 -6.63 1.32 5.97
N ASP A 12 -7.69 0.95 6.68
CA ASP A 12 -7.65 0.58 8.09
C ASP A 12 -7.17 -0.86 8.29
N VAL A 13 -7.32 -1.74 7.30
CA VAL A 13 -6.84 -3.12 7.38
C VAL A 13 -5.57 -3.31 6.56
N LEU A 14 -5.64 -3.06 5.25
CA LEU A 14 -4.51 -3.34 4.35
C LEU A 14 -3.39 -2.32 4.58
N GLY A 15 -3.72 -1.05 4.75
CA GLY A 15 -2.72 -0.01 5.06
C GLY A 15 -1.95 -0.28 6.35
N LEU A 16 -2.62 -0.76 7.42
CA LEU A 16 -1.95 -1.13 8.67
C LEU A 16 -1.08 -2.38 8.52
N HIS A 17 -1.58 -3.41 7.84
CA HIS A 17 -0.84 -4.64 7.60
C HIS A 17 0.45 -4.37 6.82
N PHE A 18 0.35 -3.68 5.68
CA PHE A 18 1.52 -3.34 4.87
C PHE A 18 2.47 -2.39 5.60
N LYS A 19 1.98 -1.46 6.43
CA LYS A 19 2.84 -0.57 7.19
C LYS A 19 3.72 -1.31 8.20
N ALA A 20 3.18 -2.31 8.91
CA ALA A 20 3.94 -3.07 9.89
C ALA A 20 5.04 -3.91 9.20
N ASP A 21 4.65 -4.65 8.17
CA ASP A 21 5.57 -5.53 7.44
C ASP A 21 6.62 -4.72 6.67
N LEU A 22 6.24 -3.62 6.02
CA LEU A 22 7.18 -2.73 5.33
C LEU A 22 8.16 -2.08 6.29
N ALA A 23 7.71 -1.59 7.45
CA ALA A 23 8.60 -1.00 8.45
C ALA A 23 9.61 -2.04 8.98
N GLN A 24 9.21 -3.32 9.06
CA GLN A 24 10.13 -4.40 9.41
C GLN A 24 11.19 -4.63 8.33
N ASP A 25 10.80 -4.58 7.06
CA ASP A 25 11.71 -4.85 5.93
C ASP A 25 12.65 -3.68 5.59
N ILE A 26 12.17 -2.44 5.62
CA ILE A 26 12.93 -1.24 5.19
C ILE A 26 13.47 -0.39 6.35
N GLY A 27 13.10 -0.74 7.59
CA GLY A 27 13.44 0.02 8.80
C GLY A 27 12.84 1.44 8.79
N ASP A 28 13.65 2.42 9.19
CA ASP A 28 13.27 3.84 9.26
C ASP A 28 13.33 4.57 7.91
N SER A 29 13.48 3.83 6.81
CA SER A 29 13.55 4.42 5.46
C SER A 29 12.19 4.97 5.03
N TYR A 30 12.19 6.13 4.37
CA TYR A 30 10.97 6.69 3.81
C TYR A 30 10.42 5.81 2.68
N TYR A 31 9.10 5.63 2.70
CA TYR A 31 8.38 4.93 1.66
C TYR A 31 7.01 5.58 1.41
N SER A 32 6.47 5.31 0.24
CA SER A 32 5.10 5.66 -0.14
C SER A 32 4.32 4.38 -0.41
N LEU A 33 3.16 4.24 0.22
CA LEU A 33 2.18 3.18 -0.05
C LEU A 33 0.99 3.81 -0.77
N ILE A 34 0.75 3.37 -2.00
CA ILE A 34 -0.39 3.79 -2.81
C ILE A 34 -1.34 2.61 -2.92
N ILE A 35 -2.59 2.83 -2.54
CA ILE A 35 -3.65 1.83 -2.69
C ILE A 35 -4.77 2.48 -3.49
N ASP A 36 -5.12 1.87 -4.61
CA ASP A 36 -6.15 2.37 -5.53
C ASP A 36 -7.17 1.27 -5.82
N GLU A 37 -8.47 1.60 -5.67
CA GLU A 37 -9.57 0.70 -6.00
C GLU A 37 -10.22 1.19 -7.29
N SER A 38 -10.19 0.38 -8.35
CA SER A 38 -10.88 0.65 -9.60
C SER A 38 -12.00 -0.36 -9.83
N SER A 39 -12.99 0.01 -10.63
CA SER A 39 -14.04 -0.90 -11.08
C SER A 39 -14.15 -0.81 -12.60
N ASP A 40 -14.11 -1.96 -13.26
CA ASP A 40 -14.33 -2.01 -14.71
C ASP A 40 -15.84 -1.92 -15.03
N ILE A 41 -16.19 -1.67 -16.30
CA ILE A 41 -17.57 -1.65 -16.82
C ILE A 41 -18.32 -2.96 -16.55
N SER A 42 -17.57 -4.05 -16.37
CA SER A 42 -18.04 -5.39 -15.99
C SER A 42 -18.33 -5.56 -14.49
N VAL A 43 -18.29 -4.49 -13.68
CA VAL A 43 -18.57 -4.44 -12.23
C VAL A 43 -17.56 -5.24 -11.38
N ILE A 44 -16.45 -5.67 -11.98
CA ILE A 44 -15.33 -6.28 -11.27
C ILE A 44 -14.54 -5.19 -10.55
N LYS A 45 -14.30 -5.39 -9.26
CA LYS A 45 -13.45 -4.53 -8.46
C LYS A 45 -12.01 -4.99 -8.53
N CYS A 46 -11.11 -4.09 -8.89
CA CYS A 46 -9.68 -4.30 -8.90
C CYS A 46 -9.03 -3.46 -7.79
N LEU A 47 -8.09 -4.04 -7.07
CA LEU A 47 -7.29 -3.34 -6.07
C LEU A 47 -5.83 -3.32 -6.53
N ALA A 48 -5.30 -2.13 -6.79
CA ALA A 48 -3.90 -1.90 -7.08
C ALA A 48 -3.17 -1.48 -5.80
N ILE A 49 -2.05 -2.13 -5.51
CA ILE A 49 -1.18 -1.81 -4.36
C ILE A 49 0.23 -1.57 -4.91
N SER A 50 0.77 -0.38 -4.68
CA SER A 50 2.11 0.02 -5.11
C SER A 50 2.92 0.52 -3.93
N ILE A 51 4.14 0.00 -3.80
CA ILE A 51 5.09 0.37 -2.75
C ILE A 51 6.30 1.01 -3.43
N ILE A 52 6.61 2.24 -3.05
CA ILE A 52 7.75 2.99 -3.56
C ILE A 52 8.67 3.24 -2.38
N TYR A 53 9.91 2.76 -2.46
CA TYR A 53 10.91 2.92 -1.41
C TYR A 53 12.27 3.24 -2.00
N GLN A 54 13.14 3.83 -1.18
CA GLN A 54 14.54 4.04 -1.55
C GLN A 54 15.36 2.81 -1.18
N SER A 55 15.88 2.10 -2.18
CA SER A 55 16.82 1.01 -1.94
C SER A 55 18.19 1.59 -1.61
N VAL A 56 18.66 1.37 -0.38
CA VAL A 56 20.01 1.72 0.04
C VAL A 56 20.84 0.45 0.01
N THR A 57 21.53 0.20 -1.11
CA THR A 57 22.58 -0.81 -1.13
C THR A 57 23.71 -0.32 -0.22
N LYS A 58 23.94 -1.02 0.90
CA LYS A 58 25.14 -0.82 1.72
C LYS A 58 26.35 -0.96 0.80
N SER A 59 27.01 0.15 0.48
CA SER A 59 28.38 0.08 -0.02
C SER A 59 29.23 -0.38 1.15
N GLU A 60 29.65 -1.65 1.12
CA GLU A 60 30.59 -2.17 2.09
C GLU A 60 31.80 -1.23 2.17
N SER A 61 32.07 -0.73 3.37
CA SER A 61 33.20 0.14 3.71
C SER A 61 34.24 -0.68 4.44
#